data_AF-A0A096VD92-F1
#
_entry.id   AF-A0A096VD92-F1
#
_cell.length_a   1.000
_cell.length_b   1.000
_cell.length_c   1.000
_cell.angle_alpha   90.00
_cell.angle_beta   90.00
_cell.angle_gamma   90.00
#
_symmetry.space_group_name_H-M   'P 1'
#
loop_
_entity.id
_entity.type
_entity.pdbx_description
1 polymer ?
#
loop_
_entity_poly.entity_id
_entity_poly.type
_entity_poly.pdbx_seq_one_letter_code
_entity_poly.pdbx_strand_id
1 'polypeptide(L)' 'PTGLNSDADKISFHPYFSYKDLLGFAALLTALASLALFSPNLLGDPDNFTPANPLVTPPHIKPEWY' A
#
# COMPACT_ATOMS: atom_id res chain seq x y z
N PRO A 1 13.12 -18.81 1.54
CA PRO A 1 12.82 -18.40 2.95
C PRO A 1 13.74 -19.05 4.00
N THR A 2 14.20 -20.28 3.78
CA THR A 2 15.05 -21.04 4.72
C THR A 2 16.53 -20.62 4.72
N GLY A 3 16.94 -19.73 3.81
CA GLY A 3 18.31 -19.21 3.72
C GLY A 3 19.34 -20.14 3.07
N LEU A 4 18.95 -21.35 2.67
CA LEU A 4 19.81 -22.32 1.97
C LEU A 4 19.81 -22.07 0.44
N ASN A 5 20.84 -22.56 -0.25
CA ASN A 5 20.87 -22.53 -1.73
C ASN A 5 19.72 -23.38 -2.29
N SER A 6 18.96 -22.81 -3.23
CA SER A 6 17.76 -23.41 -3.82
C SER A 6 17.97 -24.10 -5.17
N ASP A 7 19.20 -24.21 -5.69
CA ASP A 7 19.52 -24.79 -7.01
C ASP A 7 18.97 -26.21 -7.19
N ALA A 8 18.95 -27.00 -6.11
CA ALA A 8 18.46 -28.37 -6.12
C ALA A 8 16.94 -28.49 -6.37
N ASP A 9 16.16 -27.42 -6.19
CA ASP A 9 14.70 -27.43 -6.26
C ASP A 9 14.14 -26.19 -6.97
N LYS A 10 14.79 -25.79 -8.07
CA LYS A 10 14.30 -24.68 -8.90
C LYS A 10 13.14 -25.13 -9.79
N ILE A 11 12.09 -24.32 -9.80
CA ILE A 11 10.98 -24.43 -10.74
C ILE A 11 11.03 -23.28 -11.76
N SER A 12 10.46 -23.49 -12.95
CA SER A 12 10.28 -22.43 -13.94
C SER A 12 9.44 -21.28 -13.37
N PHE A 13 9.71 -20.05 -13.80
CA PHE A 13 8.93 -18.89 -13.39
C PHE A 13 7.48 -18.98 -13.88
N HIS A 14 7.31 -19.27 -15.17
CA HIS A 14 6.00 -19.55 -15.76
C HIS A 14 5.71 -21.06 -15.70
N PRO A 15 4.51 -21.47 -15.25
CA PRO A 15 3.34 -20.63 -14.92
C PRO A 15 3.27 -20.18 -13.43
N TYR A 16 4.12 -20.72 -12.56
CA TYR A 16 3.93 -20.71 -11.11
C TYR A 16 3.96 -19.32 -10.47
N PHE A 17 5.06 -18.57 -10.65
CA PHE A 17 5.19 -17.25 -10.05
C PHE A 17 4.32 -16.22 -10.77
N SER A 18 4.05 -16.41 -12.05
CA SER A 18 3.24 -15.47 -12.83
C SER A 18 1.79 -15.45 -12.38
N TYR A 19 1.16 -16.60 -12.15
CA TYR A 19 -0.19 -16.64 -11.61
C TYR A 19 -0.25 -16.21 -10.14
N LYS A 20 0.79 -16.53 -9.36
CA LYS A 20 0.93 -16.03 -7.98
C LYS A 20 0.99 -14.50 -7.94
N ASP A 21 1.80 -13.90 -8.80
CA ASP A 21 1.96 -12.45 -8.89
C ASP A 21 0.69 -11.79 -9.43
N LEU A 22 0.02 -12.40 -10.42
CA LEU A 22 -1.26 -11.92 -10.92
C LEU A 22 -2.33 -11.89 -9.82
N LEU A 23 -2.42 -12.94 -9.01
CA LEU A 23 -3.33 -12.98 -7.86
C LEU A 23 -2.98 -11.89 -6.85
N GLY A 24 -1.69 -11.72 -6.54
CA GLY A 24 -1.22 -10.67 -5.64
C GLY A 24 -1.57 -9.27 -6.16
N PHE A 25 -1.39 -9.03 -7.45
CA PHE A 25 -1.73 -7.76 -8.09
C PHE A 25 -3.24 -7.49 -8.08
N ALA A 26 -4.06 -8.51 -8.35
CA ALA A 26 -5.53 -8.40 -8.26
C ALA A 26 -5.99 -8.05 -6.84
N ALA A 27 -5.38 -8.66 -5.82
CA ALA A 27 -5.66 -8.34 -4.41
C ALA A 27 -5.26 -6.90 -4.07
N LEU A 28 -4.08 -6.46 -4.51
CA LEU A 28 -3.60 -5.08 -4.33
C LEU A 28 -4.56 -4.07 -4.97
N LEU A 29 -4.97 -4.29 -6.22
CA LEU A 29 -5.91 -3.40 -6.90
C LEU A 29 -7.28 -3.38 -6.23
N THR A 30 -7.74 -4.52 -5.72
CA THR A 30 -9.00 -4.60 -4.98
C THR A 30 -8.94 -3.79 -3.69
N ALA A 31 -7.84 -3.89 -2.94
CA ALA A 31 -7.63 -3.11 -1.71
C ALA A 31 -7.49 -1.60 -1.99
N LEU A 32 -6.79 -1.24 -3.07
CA LEU A 32 -6.67 0.16 -3.49
C LEU A 32 -8.03 0.73 -3.93
N ALA A 33 -8.76 -0.01 -4.76
CA ALA A 33 -10.08 0.39 -5.23
C ALA A 33 -11.08 0.51 -4.08
N SER A 34 -11.04 -0.40 -3.11
CA SER A 34 -11.93 -0.32 -1.96
C SER A 34 -11.63 0.90 -1.08
N LEU A 35 -10.35 1.20 -0.84
CA LEU A 35 -9.94 2.41 -0.12
C LEU A 35 -10.40 3.66 -0.87
N ALA A 36 -10.11 3.76 -2.17
CA ALA A 36 -10.43 4.94 -2.98
C ALA A 36 -11.94 5.18 -3.13
N LEU A 37 -12.72 4.12 -3.33
CA LEU A 37 -14.16 4.22 -3.63
C LEU A 37 -15.04 4.30 -2.39
N PHE A 38 -14.67 3.60 -1.30
CA PHE A 38 -15.52 3.52 -0.10
C PHE A 38 -14.99 4.34 1.08
N SER A 39 -13.70 4.66 1.13
CA SER A 39 -13.11 5.37 2.28
C SER A 39 -11.92 6.25 1.88
N PRO A 40 -12.09 7.20 0.95
CA PRO A 40 -10.99 7.92 0.30
C PRO A 40 -10.10 8.72 1.27
N ASN A 41 -10.66 9.17 2.40
CA ASN A 41 -9.95 9.98 3.38
C ASN A 41 -9.52 9.19 4.63
N LEU A 42 -9.65 7.85 4.63
CA LEU A 42 -9.37 7.01 5.81
C LEU A 42 -7.91 7.12 6.29
N LEU A 43 -6.98 7.29 5.35
CA LEU A 43 -5.55 7.40 5.63
C LEU A 43 -5.05 8.86 5.58
N GLY A 44 -5.96 9.83 5.47
CA GLY A 44 -5.63 11.26 5.38
C GLY A 44 -5.77 11.99 6.70
N ASP A 45 -5.22 13.20 6.77
CA ASP A 45 -5.43 14.12 7.89
C ASP A 45 -6.52 15.16 7.54
N PRO A 46 -7.59 15.30 8.34
CA PRO A 46 -8.61 16.33 8.14
C PRO A 46 -8.06 17.77 8.05
N ASP A 47 -6.96 18.08 8.76
CA ASP A 47 -6.39 19.42 8.78
C ASP A 47 -5.87 19.84 7.39
N ASN A 48 -5.51 18.89 6.52
CA ASN A 48 -5.07 19.15 5.14
C ASN A 48 -6.18 19.65 4.21
N PHE A 49 -7.45 19.64 4.64
CA PHE A 49 -8.55 20.31 3.93
C PHE A 49 -8.67 21.80 4.26
N THR A 50 -7.89 22.30 5.24
CA THR A 50 -7.81 23.73 5.54
C THR A 50 -6.65 24.38 4.78
N PRO A 51 -6.83 25.57 4.16
CA PRO A 51 -5.74 26.27 3.51
C PRO A 51 -4.61 26.60 4.48
N ALA A 52 -3.37 26.46 4.01
CA ALA A 52 -2.19 26.74 4.83
C ALA A 52 -2.19 28.17 5.38
N ASN A 53 -1.91 28.29 6.68
CA ASN A 53 -1.72 29.58 7.36
C ASN A 53 -0.33 29.62 8.01
N PRO A 54 0.63 30.41 7.48
CA PRO A 54 1.99 30.43 8.02
C PRO A 54 2.09 31.04 9.42
N LEU A 55 1.03 31.69 9.92
CA LEU A 55 0.97 32.30 11.24
C LEU A 55 0.32 31.39 12.30
N VAL A 56 -0.22 30.23 11.90
CA VAL A 56 -0.98 29.34 12.79
C VAL A 56 -0.56 27.89 12.57
N THR A 57 -0.15 27.21 13.64
CA THR A 57 0.07 25.76 13.65
C THR A 57 -1.15 25.06 14.24
N PRO A 58 -1.73 24.05 13.56
CA PRO A 58 -2.82 23.26 14.14
C PRO A 58 -2.39 22.59 15.46
N PRO A 59 -3.24 22.60 16.49
CA PRO A 59 -2.88 22.10 17.82
C PRO A 59 -2.66 20.58 17.86
N HIS A 60 -3.20 19.83 16.90
CA HIS A 60 -3.09 18.37 16.81
C HIS A 60 -2.31 17.90 15.57
N ILE A 61 -1.43 18.75 15.03
CA ILE A 61 -0.60 18.42 13.87
C ILE A 61 0.21 17.14 14.09
N LYS A 62 0.21 16.26 13.09
CA LYS A 62 0.95 14.98 13.06
C LYS A 62 1.42 14.69 11.63
N PRO A 63 2.52 13.94 11.45
CA PRO A 63 2.95 13.51 10.13
C PRO A 63 1.98 12.49 9.54
N GLU A 64 2.12 12.22 8.24
CA GLU A 64 1.49 11.09 7.58
C GLU A 64 1.92 9.75 8.23
N TRP A 65 1.16 8.70 7.94
CA TRP A 65 1.25 7.44 8.68
C TRP A 65 2.46 6.56 8.30
N TYR A 66 3.12 6.79 7.17
CA TYR A 66 4.22 5.98 6.63
C TYR A 66 5.60 6.64 6.76
#